data_AF-A0A949BJV4-F1
#
_entry.id   AF-A0A949BJV4-F1
#
_cell.length_a   1.000
_cell.length_b   1.000
_cell.length_c   1.000
_cell.angle_alpha   90.00
_cell.angle_beta   90.00
_cell.angle_gamma   90.00
#
_symmetry.space_group_name_H-M   'P 1'
#
loop_
_entity.id
_entity.type
_entity.pdbx_description
1 polymer ?
#
loop_
_entity_poly.entity_id
_entity_poly.type
_entity_poly.pdbx_seq_one_letter_code
_entity_poly.pdbx_strand_id
1 'polypeptide(L)'
;MNARIALDYETKTASGGALFYVETLPPETVFYSLLIADRPKGKECSNAEAVLAYVTKKIDSAILQIGGEASTGKGICRVTMCGGAK
;
A
#
# COMPACT_ATOMS: atom_id res chain seq x y z
N MET A 1 -8.13 -11.07 12.68
CA MET A 1 -7.55 -12.34 12.13
C MET A 1 -8.61 -13.08 11.33
N ASN A 2 -8.25 -13.62 10.18
CA ASN A 2 -9.11 -14.37 9.27
C ASN A 2 -8.46 -15.72 8.93
N ALA A 3 -9.21 -16.82 9.01
CA ALA A 3 -8.74 -18.13 8.53
C ALA A 3 -8.86 -18.19 7.00
N ARG A 4 -7.84 -18.72 6.32
CA ARG A 4 -7.86 -19.02 4.88
C ARG A 4 -7.45 -20.46 4.66
N ILE A 5 -8.02 -21.07 3.62
CA ILE A 5 -7.67 -22.40 3.15
C ILE A 5 -7.41 -22.38 1.65
N ALA A 6 -6.65 -23.35 1.15
CA ALA A 6 -6.79 -23.79 -0.24
C ALA A 6 -7.81 -24.93 -0.29
N LEU A 7 -8.77 -24.84 -1.23
CA LEU A 7 -9.78 -25.88 -1.44
C LEU A 7 -9.27 -26.89 -2.49
N ASP A 8 -9.33 -28.18 -2.17
CA ASP A 8 -9.19 -29.25 -3.15
C ASP A 8 -10.48 -29.36 -3.98
N TYR A 9 -10.38 -29.16 -5.29
CA TYR A 9 -11.56 -29.03 -6.14
C TYR A 9 -12.27 -30.36 -6.42
N GLU A 10 -11.60 -31.50 -6.33
CA GLU A 10 -12.18 -32.82 -6.57
C GLU A 10 -12.94 -33.31 -5.33
N THR A 11 -12.30 -33.22 -4.16
CA THR A 11 -12.87 -33.71 -2.89
C THR A 11 -13.77 -32.69 -2.20
N LYS A 12 -13.66 -31.41 -2.57
CA LYS A 12 -14.31 -30.26 -1.88
C LYS A 12 -13.92 -30.13 -0.40
N THR A 13 -12.71 -30.57 -0.06
CA THR A 13 -12.16 -30.46 1.30
C THR A 13 -10.95 -29.52 1.33
N ALA A 14 -10.50 -29.13 2.52
CA ALA A 14 -9.29 -28.32 2.64
C ALA A 14 -8.07 -29.13 2.18
N SER A 15 -7.24 -28.54 1.32
CA SER A 15 -5.99 -29.16 0.88
C SER A 15 -5.04 -29.28 2.08
N GLY A 16 -4.42 -30.45 2.24
CA GLY A 16 -3.60 -30.77 3.41
C GLY A 16 -2.49 -29.74 3.64
N GLY A 17 -2.41 -29.21 4.86
CA GLY A 17 -1.40 -28.22 5.27
C GLY A 17 -1.67 -26.78 4.82
N ALA A 18 -2.75 -26.52 4.07
CA ALA A 18 -3.04 -25.20 3.50
C ALA A 18 -4.01 -24.34 4.36
N LEU A 19 -4.21 -24.67 5.64
CA LEU A 19 -4.96 -23.83 6.58
C LEU A 19 -4.02 -22.87 7.31
N PHE A 20 -4.28 -21.57 7.21
CA PHE A 20 -3.49 -20.53 7.87
C PHE A 20 -4.35 -19.33 8.26
N TYR A 21 -3.82 -18.50 9.16
CA TYR A 21 -4.47 -17.28 9.62
C TYR A 21 -3.76 -16.05 9.06
N VAL A 22 -4.53 -15.08 8.61
CA VAL A 22 -4.04 -13.78 8.13
C VAL A 22 -4.61 -12.68 9.00
N GLU A 23 -3.78 -11.72 9.38
CA GLU A 23 -4.22 -10.49 10.00
C GLU A 23 -4.26 -9.37 8.97
N THR A 24 -5.36 -8.62 8.98
CA THR A 24 -5.58 -7.48 8.09
C THR A 24 -6.12 -6.34 8.93
N LEU A 25 -5.70 -5.12 8.61
CA LEU A 25 -6.24 -3.94 9.25
C LEU A 25 -7.66 -3.66 8.74
N PRO A 26 -8.56 -3.16 9.61
CA PRO A 26 -9.90 -2.77 9.21
C PRO A 26 -9.88 -1.67 8.14
N PRO A 27 -10.90 -1.60 7.27
CA PRO A 27 -11.13 -0.39 6.47
C PRO A 27 -11.30 0.83 7.40
N GLU A 28 -11.08 2.03 6.86
CA GLU A 28 -11.14 3.31 7.61
C GLU A 28 -10.00 3.53 8.62
N THR A 29 -9.05 2.59 8.73
CA THR A 29 -7.79 2.83 9.45
C THR A 29 -7.00 3.97 8.78
N VAL A 30 -6.58 4.96 9.57
CA VAL A 30 -5.76 6.08 9.10
C VAL A 30 -4.29 5.86 9.44
N PHE A 31 -3.45 5.97 8.42
CA PHE A 31 -1.99 6.00 8.56
C PHE A 31 -1.46 7.39 8.22
N TYR A 32 -0.29 7.72 8.77
CA TYR A 32 0.47 8.90 8.36
C TYR A 32 1.95 8.53 8.23
N SER A 33 2.63 9.20 7.32
CA SER A 33 4.07 9.09 7.12
C SER A 33 4.62 10.42 6.62
N LEU A 34 5.91 10.67 6.86
CA LEU A 34 6.61 11.83 6.36
C LEU A 34 7.24 11.52 5.01
N LEU A 35 7.00 12.38 4.02
CA LEU A 35 7.71 12.34 2.75
C LEU A 35 8.89 13.33 2.81
N ILE A 36 10.10 12.80 2.70
CA ILE A 36 11.35 13.58 2.77
C ILE A 36 12.10 13.35 1.46
N ALA A 37 12.65 14.42 0.88
CA ALA A 37 13.56 14.32 -0.27
C ALA A 37 14.91 14.97 0.06
N ASP A 38 15.93 14.47 -0.61
CA ASP A 38 17.29 15.00 -0.60
C ASP A 38 17.72 15.31 -2.05
N ARG A 39 18.94 15.83 -2.22
CA ARG A 39 19.53 16.17 -3.51
C ARG A 39 19.37 15.01 -4.51
N PRO A 40 18.71 15.24 -5.66
CA PRO A 40 18.52 14.21 -6.66
C PRO A 40 19.86 13.76 -7.25
N LYS A 41 19.99 12.46 -7.51
CA LYS A 41 21.15 11.88 -8.20
C LYS A 41 21.00 11.89 -9.73
N GLY A 42 19.76 11.98 -10.22
CA GLY A 42 19.42 12.03 -11.64
C GLY A 42 19.28 13.47 -12.17
N LYS A 43 19.04 13.59 -13.48
CA LYS A 43 18.86 14.89 -14.17
C LYS A 43 17.39 15.33 -14.28
N GLU A 44 16.45 14.51 -13.84
CA GLU A 44 15.01 14.75 -13.98
C GLU A 44 14.47 15.84 -13.04
N CYS A 45 15.13 16.01 -11.89
CA CYS A 45 14.80 17.03 -10.89
C CYS A 45 16.06 17.83 -10.56
N SER A 46 15.89 19.14 -10.36
CA SER A 46 17.01 20.05 -10.08
C SER A 46 17.43 20.06 -8.61
N ASN A 47 16.51 19.83 -7.68
CA ASN A 47 16.72 19.86 -6.23
C ASN A 47 15.71 18.98 -5.48
N ALA A 48 15.82 18.92 -4.16
CA ALA A 48 14.94 18.13 -3.30
C ALA A 48 13.48 18.61 -3.37
N GLU A 49 13.26 19.91 -3.50
CA GLU A 49 11.94 20.52 -3.60
C GLU A 49 11.24 20.09 -4.90
N ALA A 50 11.96 20.02 -6.02
CA ALA A 50 11.44 19.51 -7.29
C ALA A 50 11.04 18.04 -7.19
N VAL A 51 11.82 17.22 -6.47
CA VAL A 51 11.48 15.81 -6.20
C VAL A 51 10.19 15.71 -5.38
N LEU A 52 10.09 16.46 -4.28
CA LEU A 52 8.88 16.50 -3.44
C LEU A 52 7.66 16.95 -4.24
N ALA A 53 7.79 18.01 -5.04
CA ALA A 53 6.70 18.51 -5.87
C ALA A 53 6.25 17.48 -6.90
N TYR A 54 7.19 16.77 -7.54
CA TYR A 54 6.89 15.71 -8.50
C TYR A 54 6.09 14.57 -7.85
N VAL A 55 6.59 14.04 -6.73
CA VAL A 55 5.94 12.91 -6.03
C VAL A 55 4.58 13.34 -5.48
N THR A 56 4.50 14.49 -4.81
CA THR A 56 3.25 15.03 -4.24
C THR A 56 2.18 15.17 -5.33
N LYS A 57 2.51 15.73 -6.50
CA LYS A 57 1.58 15.86 -7.62
C LYS A 57 1.06 14.51 -8.14
N LYS A 58 1.85 13.44 -8.03
CA LYS A 58 1.50 12.11 -8.52
C LYS A 58 0.64 11.30 -7.54
N ILE A 59 0.84 11.51 -6.23
CA ILE A 59 0.22 10.67 -5.20
C ILE A 59 -0.89 11.38 -4.43
N ASP A 60 -0.97 12.71 -4.48
CA ASP A 60 -2.03 13.43 -3.78
C ASP A 60 -3.41 13.06 -4.35
N SER A 61 -4.34 12.76 -3.44
CA SER A 61 -5.67 12.24 -3.73
C SER A 61 -5.72 10.92 -4.52
N ALA A 62 -4.58 10.25 -4.73
CA ALA A 62 -4.51 9.00 -5.46
C ALA A 62 -5.03 7.83 -4.61
N ILE A 63 -5.46 6.76 -5.30
CA ILE A 63 -5.73 5.47 -4.70
C ILE A 63 -4.51 4.59 -4.98
N LEU A 64 -3.84 4.13 -3.93
CA LEU A 64 -2.66 3.27 -4.02
C LEU A 64 -2.96 1.87 -3.48
N GLN A 65 -2.32 0.88 -4.09
CA GLN A 65 -2.28 -0.50 -3.59
C GLN A 65 -1.06 -0.64 -2.67
N ILE A 66 -1.29 -0.97 -1.40
CA ILE A 66 -0.25 -1.11 -0.37
C ILE A 66 -0.29 -2.53 0.21
N GLY A 67 0.86 -3.16 0.33
CA GLY A 67 0.99 -4.51 0.90
C GLY A 67 0.59 -5.64 -0.06
N GLY A 68 0.42 -6.84 0.51
CA GLY A 68 0.07 -8.06 -0.23
C GLY A 68 -1.43 -8.27 -0.42
N GLU A 69 -1.81 -9.45 -0.89
CA GLU A 69 -3.21 -9.89 -1.07
C GLU A 69 -4.06 -9.00 -2.00
N ALA A 70 -3.42 -8.23 -2.88
CA ALA A 70 -4.06 -7.31 -3.83
C ALA A 70 -5.11 -8.00 -4.70
N SER A 71 -4.84 -9.23 -5.17
CA SER A 71 -5.77 -10.03 -5.98
C SER A 71 -7.07 -10.42 -5.25
N THR A 72 -7.09 -10.29 -3.92
CA THR A 72 -8.27 -10.53 -3.08
C THR A 72 -8.86 -9.24 -2.49
N GLY A 73 -8.47 -8.09 -3.05
CA GLY A 73 -9.05 -6.78 -2.75
C GLY A 73 -8.59 -6.15 -1.43
N LYS A 74 -7.44 -6.56 -0.88
CA LYS A 74 -6.85 -5.94 0.32
C LYS A 74 -5.87 -4.85 -0.07
N GLY A 75 -5.64 -3.88 0.82
CA GLY A 75 -4.55 -2.90 0.68
C GLY A 75 -4.84 -1.68 -0.19
N ILE A 76 -6.08 -1.47 -0.62
CA ILE A 76 -6.47 -0.28 -1.38
C ILE A 76 -6.62 0.89 -0.42
N CYS A 77 -5.79 1.93 -0.58
CA CYS A 77 -5.75 3.08 0.32
C CYS A 77 -5.87 4.38 -0.47
N ARG A 78 -6.68 5.32 0.03
CA ARG A 78 -6.62 6.72 -0.44
C ARG A 78 -5.45 7.42 0.24
N VAL A 79 -4.66 8.15 -0.55
CA VAL A 79 -3.58 9.00 -0.05
C VAL A 79 -4.01 10.45 -0.15
N THR A 80 -3.73 11.22 0.89
CA THR A 80 -3.96 12.66 0.93
C THR A 80 -2.72 13.33 1.47
N MET A 81 -2.22 14.33 0.75
CA MET A 81 -1.08 15.10 1.17
C MET A 81 -1.54 16.23 2.09
N CYS A 82 -1.12 16.18 3.35
CA CYS A 82 -1.26 17.30 4.27
C CYS A 82 -0.04 18.21 4.09
N GLY A 83 -0.26 19.51 3.88
CA GLY A 83 0.83 20.46 3.63
C GLY A 83 1.92 20.38 4.69
N GLY A 84 3.18 20.37 4.25
CA GLY A 84 4.35 20.35 5.12
C GLY A 84 4.67 21.74 5.67
N ALA A 85 5.08 21.83 6.93
CA ALA A 85 5.74 23.02 7.46
C ALA A 85 7.06 23.23 6.70
N LYS A 86 7.33 24.48 6.31
CA LYS A 86 8.64 24.91 5.78
C LYS A 86 9.71 24.85 6.85
#